data_AF-A0A7G5XIW0-F1
#
_entry.id   AF-A0A7G5XIW0-F1
#
_cell.length_a   1.000
_cell.length_b   1.000
_cell.length_c   1.000
_cell.angle_alpha   90.00
_cell.angle_beta   90.00
_cell.angle_gamma   90.00
#
_symmetry.space_group_name_H-M   'P 1'
#
loop_
_entity.id
_entity.type
_entity.pdbx_description
1 polymer ?
#
loop_
_entity_poly.entity_id
_entity_poly.type
_entity_poly.pdbx_seq_one_letter_code
_entity_poly.pdbx_strand_id
1 'polypeptide(L)'
;MKQFISIREKRVAAAVLFVVLVAIGLNQLLYEKEYAQLDKNMSSLYKDRLMPAGYLFEISDHLYQKKILHMDEAVAAKDLVQQLKKHDDAIATLIKAYETTYLTKDEQQHWNYLLTSLEAYRRSEMNRISQVNSSASYDLQLDKNFQRAQAALGQLNALQAKEGSLLQRNSKAIIDDTVIQSYLQISMLIVLAVIGMILLLARDNPFFPGEKKAILN
;
A
#
# COMPACT_ATOMS: atom_id res chain seq x y z
N MET A 1 19.72 21.54 54.06
CA MET A 1 19.76 22.24 52.76
C MET A 1 18.39 22.87 52.52
N LYS A 2 18.32 24.20 52.42
CA LYS A 2 17.09 24.99 52.31
C LYS A 2 16.57 24.94 50.88
N GLN A 3 15.35 24.46 50.66
CA GLN A 3 14.62 24.72 49.42
C GLN A 3 13.60 25.84 49.68
N PHE A 4 13.97 27.06 49.29
CA PHE A 4 13.04 28.18 49.09
C PHE A 4 13.00 28.42 47.59
N ILE A 5 12.11 27.72 46.87
CA ILE A 5 11.80 28.06 45.49
C ILE A 5 10.74 29.16 45.55
N SER A 6 11.06 30.36 45.07
CA SER A 6 10.12 31.49 45.14
C SER A 6 8.95 31.29 44.17
N ILE A 7 7.77 31.84 44.48
CA ILE A 7 6.56 31.76 43.64
C ILE A 7 6.82 32.23 42.19
N ARG A 8 7.76 33.18 42.00
CA ARG A 8 8.20 33.65 40.69
C ARG A 8 8.95 32.58 39.91
N GLU A 9 9.80 31.80 40.58
CA GLU A 9 10.56 30.69 39.97
C GLU A 9 9.65 29.53 39.57
N LYS A 10 8.62 29.22 40.37
CA LYS A 10 7.60 28.21 40.03
C LYS A 10 6.84 28.56 38.74
N ARG A 11 6.47 29.84 38.56
CA ARG A 11 5.78 30.31 37.36
C ARG A 11 6.66 30.31 36.12
N VAL A 12 7.94 30.66 36.27
CA VAL A 12 8.93 30.57 35.17
C VAL A 12 9.13 29.11 34.76
N ALA A 13 9.25 28.19 35.71
CA ALA A 13 9.35 26.75 35.44
C ALA A 13 8.11 26.20 34.71
N ALA A 14 6.91 26.60 35.14
CA ALA A 14 5.66 26.23 34.47
C ALA A 14 5.56 26.81 33.05
N ALA A 15 6.02 28.05 32.82
CA ALA A 15 6.04 28.67 31.50
C ALA A 15 7.00 27.95 30.54
N VAL A 16 8.19 27.54 31.01
CA VAL A 16 9.14 26.75 30.23
C VAL A 16 8.55 25.38 29.87
N LEU A 17 7.93 24.71 30.84
CA LEU A 17 7.21 23.44 30.61
C LEU A 17 6.11 23.59 29.55
N PHE A 18 5.34 24.67 29.61
CA PHE A 18 4.29 24.96 28.63
C PHE A 18 4.86 25.13 27.22
N VAL A 19 5.97 25.85 27.06
CA VAL A 19 6.63 26.00 25.76
C VAL A 19 7.10 24.65 25.21
N VAL A 20 7.67 23.79 26.05
CA VAL A 20 8.08 22.42 25.66
C VAL A 20 6.88 21.59 25.24
N LEU A 21 5.76 21.64 25.98
CA LEU A 21 4.53 20.95 25.62
C LEU A 21 3.98 21.41 24.26
N VAL A 22 3.96 22.71 24.00
CA VAL A 22 3.52 23.27 22.71
C VAL A 22 4.45 22.82 21.58
N ALA A 23 5.77 22.84 21.79
CA ALA A 23 6.74 22.39 20.80
C ALA A 23 6.55 20.91 20.45
N ILE A 24 6.32 20.04 21.45
CA ILE A 24 6.04 18.62 21.22
C ILE A 24 4.69 18.44 20.51
N GLY A 25 3.66 19.18 20.93
CA GLY A 25 2.33 19.13 20.29
C GLY A 25 2.33 19.57 18.83
N LEU A 26 3.13 20.58 18.46
CA LEU A 26 3.29 20.99 17.06
C LEU A 26 3.97 19.90 16.22
N ASN A 27 4.93 19.16 16.79
CA ASN A 27 5.51 17.99 16.12
C ASN A 27 4.46 16.89 15.90
N GLN A 28 3.55 16.66 16.85
CA GLN A 28 2.43 15.70 16.70
C GLN A 28 1.58 15.96 15.44
N LEU A 29 1.34 17.24 15.10
CA LEU A 29 0.58 17.64 13.90
C LEU A 29 1.32 17.34 12.59
N LEU A 30 2.65 17.22 12.61
CA LEU A 30 3.42 16.81 11.44
C LEU A 30 3.27 15.31 11.17
N TYR A 31 3.24 14.48 12.23
CA TYR A 31 3.00 13.03 12.10
C TYR A 31 1.60 12.69 11.55
N GLU A 32 0.60 13.54 11.80
CA GLU A 32 -0.75 13.36 11.23
C GLU A 32 -0.72 13.34 9.68
N LYS A 33 0.19 14.09 9.05
CA LYS A 33 0.40 14.06 7.60
C LYS A 33 1.05 12.76 7.12
N GLU A 34 1.94 12.18 7.92
CA GLU A 34 2.59 10.90 7.62
C GLU A 34 1.58 9.74 7.71
N TYR A 35 0.67 9.78 8.68
CA TYR A 35 -0.45 8.82 8.76
C TYR A 35 -1.40 8.92 7.55
N ALA A 36 -1.71 10.13 7.08
CA ALA A 36 -2.52 10.32 5.87
C ALA A 36 -1.80 9.77 4.61
N GLN A 37 -0.46 9.84 4.56
CA GLN A 37 0.31 9.21 3.49
C GLN A 37 0.27 7.68 3.57
N LEU A 38 0.28 7.10 4.77
CA LEU A 38 0.15 5.66 4.96
C LEU A 38 -1.19 5.13 4.44
N ASP A 39 -2.30 5.81 4.75
CA ASP A 39 -3.63 5.43 4.27
C ASP A 39 -3.73 5.46 2.73
N LYS A 40 -3.17 6.52 2.12
CA LYS A 40 -3.04 6.63 0.67
C LYS A 40 -2.22 5.49 0.07
N ASN A 41 -1.10 5.13 0.69
CA ASN A 41 -0.25 4.03 0.24
C ASN A 41 -0.96 2.68 0.34
N MET A 42 -1.75 2.43 1.39
CA MET A 42 -2.55 1.21 1.52
C MET A 42 -3.68 1.14 0.49
N SER A 43 -4.41 2.24 0.26
CA SER A 43 -5.43 2.28 -0.79
C SER A 43 -4.82 2.06 -2.18
N SER A 44 -3.65 2.62 -2.45
CA SER A 44 -2.95 2.43 -3.73
C SER A 44 -2.42 1.00 -3.89
N LEU A 45 -1.88 0.40 -2.82
CA LEU A 45 -1.47 -1.01 -2.82
C LEU A 45 -2.63 -1.94 -3.19
N TYR A 46 -3.83 -1.68 -2.65
CA TYR A 46 -5.01 -2.47 -2.98
C TYR A 46 -5.52 -2.21 -4.41
N LYS A 47 -5.80 -0.95 -4.75
CA LYS A 47 -6.46 -0.58 -6.02
C LYS A 47 -5.52 -0.63 -7.24
N ASP A 48 -4.27 -0.23 -7.06
CA ASP A 48 -3.33 -0.01 -8.18
C ASP A 48 -2.30 -1.13 -8.31
N ARG A 49 -2.24 -2.09 -7.37
CA ARG A 49 -1.27 -3.22 -7.42
C ARG A 49 -1.92 -4.58 -7.24
N LEU A 50 -2.71 -4.79 -6.18
CA LEU A 50 -3.32 -6.10 -5.93
C LEU A 50 -4.38 -6.46 -6.97
N MET A 51 -5.29 -5.52 -7.25
CA MET A 51 -6.38 -5.71 -8.20
C MET A 51 -5.86 -5.91 -9.66
N PRO A 52 -4.94 -5.07 -10.18
CA PRO A 52 -4.28 -5.31 -11.48
C PRO A 52 -3.57 -6.66 -11.59
N ALA A 53 -2.86 -7.09 -10.54
CA ALA A 53 -2.20 -8.41 -10.53
C ALA A 53 -3.23 -9.56 -10.62
N GLY A 54 -4.39 -9.42 -9.97
CA GLY A 54 -5.52 -10.35 -10.12
C GLY A 54 -6.04 -10.40 -11.56
N TYR A 55 -6.23 -9.26 -12.21
CA TYR A 55 -6.68 -9.22 -13.61
C TYR A 55 -5.70 -9.91 -14.55
N LEU A 56 -4.40 -9.68 -14.38
CA LEU A 56 -3.37 -10.33 -15.19
C LEU A 56 -3.33 -11.85 -14.97
N PHE A 57 -3.56 -12.30 -13.73
CA PHE A 57 -3.72 -13.72 -13.43
C PHE A 57 -4.94 -14.33 -14.14
N GLU A 58 -6.11 -13.67 -14.08
CA GLU A 58 -7.32 -14.15 -14.75
C GLU A 58 -7.18 -14.17 -16.29
N ILE A 59 -6.47 -13.18 -16.88
CA ILE A 59 -6.13 -13.22 -18.31
C ILE A 59 -5.25 -14.44 -18.63
N SER A 60 -4.26 -14.73 -17.80
CA SER A 60 -3.42 -15.92 -17.97
C SER A 60 -4.24 -17.21 -17.86
N ASP A 61 -5.17 -17.30 -16.92
CA ASP A 61 -6.03 -18.48 -16.77
C ASP A 61 -6.89 -18.67 -18.02
N HIS A 62 -7.56 -17.63 -18.50
CA HIS A 62 -8.34 -17.71 -19.73
C HIS A 62 -7.52 -18.12 -20.95
N LEU A 63 -6.28 -17.63 -21.08
CA LEU A 63 -5.37 -18.10 -22.14
C LEU A 63 -5.06 -19.60 -22.02
N TYR A 64 -4.81 -20.11 -20.81
CA TYR A 64 -4.59 -21.55 -20.59
C TYR A 64 -5.84 -22.38 -20.92
N GLN A 65 -7.03 -21.93 -20.51
CA GLN A 65 -8.28 -22.61 -20.83
C GLN A 65 -8.48 -22.68 -22.35
N LYS A 66 -8.21 -21.60 -23.08
CA LYS A 66 -8.24 -21.61 -24.56
C LYS A 66 -7.25 -22.62 -25.15
N LYS A 67 -6.04 -22.73 -24.59
CA LYS A 67 -5.06 -23.75 -25.01
C LYS A 67 -5.57 -25.18 -24.78
N ILE A 68 -6.22 -25.45 -23.65
CA ILE A 68 -6.83 -26.75 -23.35
C ILE A 68 -7.95 -27.06 -24.35
N LEU A 69 -8.82 -26.10 -24.65
CA LEU A 69 -9.89 -26.25 -25.66
C LEU A 69 -9.34 -26.57 -27.05
N HIS A 70 -8.17 -26.05 -27.40
CA HIS A 70 -7.51 -26.42 -28.66
C HIS A 70 -6.91 -27.83 -28.68
N MET A 71 -6.66 -28.42 -27.52
CA MET A 71 -6.15 -29.80 -27.38
C MET A 71 -7.29 -30.82 -27.29
N ASP A 72 -8.50 -30.39 -26.99
CA ASP A 72 -9.67 -31.26 -26.87
C ASP A 72 -10.27 -31.59 -28.24
N GLU A 73 -9.93 -32.77 -28.75
CA GLU A 73 -10.45 -33.29 -30.03
C GLU A 73 -11.92 -33.72 -29.97
N ALA A 74 -12.50 -33.87 -28.77
CA ALA A 74 -13.88 -34.30 -28.60
C ALA A 74 -14.91 -33.15 -28.75
N VAL A 75 -14.44 -31.89 -28.72
CA VAL A 75 -15.32 -30.72 -28.83
C VAL A 75 -15.69 -30.48 -30.30
N ALA A 76 -16.99 -30.47 -30.59
CA ALA A 76 -17.48 -30.14 -31.92
C ALA A 76 -17.03 -28.71 -32.32
N ALA A 77 -16.63 -28.51 -33.58
CA ALA A 77 -16.06 -27.24 -34.06
C ALA A 77 -16.94 -26.00 -33.76
N LYS A 78 -18.27 -26.14 -33.82
CA LYS A 78 -19.22 -25.06 -33.49
C LYS A 78 -19.20 -24.72 -32.00
N ASP A 79 -19.10 -25.73 -31.14
CA ASP A 79 -19.04 -25.55 -29.68
C ASP A 79 -17.68 -24.97 -29.27
N LEU A 80 -16.59 -25.41 -29.91
CA LEU A 80 -15.25 -24.84 -29.72
C LEU A 80 -15.24 -23.32 -29.96
N VAL A 81 -15.78 -22.85 -31.08
CA VAL A 81 -15.83 -21.41 -31.39
C VAL A 81 -16.62 -20.64 -30.33
N GLN A 82 -17.72 -21.19 -29.84
CA GLN A 82 -18.53 -20.55 -28.81
C GLN A 82 -17.80 -20.48 -27.47
N GLN A 83 -17.10 -21.54 -27.08
CA GLN A 83 -16.31 -21.60 -25.85
C GLN A 83 -15.11 -20.63 -25.90
N LEU A 84 -14.38 -20.59 -27.01
CA LEU A 84 -13.26 -19.65 -27.20
C LEU A 84 -13.74 -18.19 -27.15
N LYS A 85 -14.91 -17.89 -27.74
CA LYS A 85 -15.51 -16.55 -27.69
C LYS A 85 -15.82 -16.10 -26.26
N LYS A 86 -16.27 -17.00 -25.38
CA LYS A 86 -16.52 -16.67 -23.96
C LYS A 86 -15.23 -16.21 -23.27
N HIS A 87 -14.11 -16.88 -23.54
CA HIS A 87 -12.81 -16.48 -23.00
C HIS A 87 -12.32 -15.15 -23.59
N ASP A 88 -12.54 -14.91 -24.89
CA ASP A 88 -12.22 -13.62 -25.52
C ASP A 88 -12.98 -12.45 -24.88
N ASP A 89 -14.29 -12.63 -24.67
CA ASP A 89 -15.14 -11.59 -24.08
C ASP A 89 -14.76 -11.31 -22.61
N ALA A 90 -14.35 -12.36 -21.86
CA ALA A 90 -13.83 -12.23 -20.51
C ALA A 90 -12.47 -11.50 -20.48
N ILE A 91 -11.52 -11.88 -21.33
CA ILE A 91 -10.22 -11.21 -21.48
C ILE A 91 -10.43 -9.73 -21.85
N ALA A 92 -11.34 -9.41 -22.76
CA ALA A 92 -11.65 -8.03 -23.15
C ALA A 92 -12.22 -7.21 -21.97
N THR A 93 -12.98 -7.83 -21.09
CA THR A 93 -13.51 -7.20 -19.88
C THR A 93 -12.38 -6.91 -18.89
N LEU A 94 -11.48 -7.87 -18.68
CA LEU A 94 -10.31 -7.73 -17.81
C LEU A 94 -9.32 -6.67 -18.32
N ILE A 95 -9.12 -6.60 -19.65
CA ILE A 95 -8.33 -5.55 -20.31
C ILE A 95 -8.89 -4.16 -19.96
N LYS A 96 -10.20 -3.96 -20.12
CA LYS A 96 -10.83 -2.67 -19.79
C LYS A 96 -10.69 -2.33 -18.31
N ALA A 97 -10.88 -3.31 -17.43
CA ALA A 97 -10.72 -3.10 -16.00
C ALA A 97 -9.27 -2.69 -15.66
N TYR A 98 -8.28 -3.36 -16.25
CA TYR A 98 -6.87 -3.05 -16.09
C TYR A 98 -6.52 -1.63 -16.57
N GLU A 99 -7.06 -1.19 -17.70
CA GLU A 99 -6.82 0.15 -18.26
C GLU A 99 -7.42 1.30 -17.41
N THR A 100 -8.36 1.01 -16.52
CA THR A 100 -8.86 2.01 -15.55
C THR A 100 -7.92 2.25 -14.37
N THR A 101 -6.90 1.40 -14.21
CA THR A 101 -5.96 1.49 -13.10
C THR A 101 -4.78 2.42 -13.43
N TYR A 102 -4.07 2.86 -12.40
CA TYR A 102 -2.92 3.74 -12.61
C TYR A 102 -1.72 2.96 -13.14
N LEU A 103 -1.30 3.29 -14.36
CA LEU A 103 -0.14 2.69 -15.04
C LEU A 103 1.05 3.66 -15.01
N THR A 104 2.18 3.18 -14.52
CA THR A 104 3.46 3.87 -14.70
C THR A 104 3.91 3.82 -16.17
N LYS A 105 4.88 4.66 -16.53
CA LYS A 105 5.43 4.69 -17.91
C LYS A 105 6.00 3.33 -18.33
N ASP A 106 6.70 2.66 -17.42
CA ASP A 106 7.28 1.33 -17.67
C ASP A 106 6.18 0.28 -17.82
N GLU A 107 5.16 0.30 -16.96
CA GLU A 107 4.00 -0.59 -17.06
C GLU A 107 3.22 -0.40 -18.36
N GLN A 108 3.04 0.85 -18.81
CA GLN A 108 2.37 1.14 -20.08
C GLN A 108 3.08 0.49 -21.27
N GLN A 109 4.42 0.49 -21.27
CA GLN A 109 5.21 -0.16 -22.31
C GLN A 109 5.00 -1.68 -22.32
N HIS A 110 5.08 -2.31 -21.14
CA HIS A 110 4.84 -3.75 -21.01
C HIS A 110 3.38 -4.13 -21.31
N TRP A 111 2.42 -3.28 -20.96
CA TRP A 111 1.00 -3.43 -21.28
C TRP A 111 0.76 -3.41 -22.79
N ASN A 112 1.31 -2.43 -23.50
CA ASN A 112 1.18 -2.35 -24.96
C ASN A 112 1.80 -3.59 -25.65
N TYR A 113 2.91 -4.09 -25.12
CA TYR A 113 3.53 -5.34 -25.60
C TYR A 113 2.63 -6.56 -25.36
N LEU A 114 1.97 -6.63 -24.20
CA LEU A 114 0.99 -7.66 -23.91
C LEU A 114 -0.21 -7.60 -24.87
N LEU A 115 -0.81 -6.43 -25.08
CA LEU A 115 -1.92 -6.25 -26.01
C LEU A 115 -1.57 -6.72 -27.43
N THR A 116 -0.39 -6.34 -27.91
CA THR A 116 0.12 -6.77 -29.22
C THR A 116 0.31 -8.29 -29.28
N SER A 117 0.76 -8.90 -28.18
CA SER A 117 0.96 -10.35 -28.08
C SER A 117 -0.37 -11.11 -28.04
N LEU A 118 -1.38 -10.60 -27.33
CA LEU A 118 -2.74 -11.13 -27.30
C LEU A 118 -3.41 -11.06 -28.68
N GLU A 119 -3.22 -9.95 -29.40
CA GLU A 119 -3.75 -9.79 -30.76
C GLU A 119 -3.08 -10.77 -31.73
N ALA A 120 -1.75 -10.94 -31.65
CA ALA A 120 -1.03 -11.92 -32.45
C ALA A 120 -1.52 -13.36 -32.19
N TYR A 121 -1.77 -13.70 -30.92
CA TYR A 121 -2.36 -14.98 -30.54
C TYR A 121 -3.77 -15.15 -31.13
N ARG A 122 -4.65 -14.15 -30.99
CA ARG A 122 -6.01 -14.17 -31.55
C ARG A 122 -6.03 -14.36 -33.07
N ARG A 123 -5.12 -13.69 -33.79
CA ARG A 123 -5.00 -13.84 -35.25
C ARG A 123 -4.60 -15.26 -35.64
N SER A 124 -3.63 -15.86 -34.94
CA SER A 124 -3.25 -17.27 -35.16
C SER A 124 -4.38 -18.24 -34.83
N GLU A 125 -5.12 -17.98 -33.75
CA GLU A 125 -6.28 -18.78 -33.36
C GLU A 125 -7.37 -18.76 -34.45
N MET A 126 -7.70 -17.57 -34.98
CA MET A 126 -8.69 -17.44 -36.06
C MET A 126 -8.26 -18.17 -37.33
N ASN A 127 -6.96 -18.15 -37.66
CA ASN A 127 -6.42 -18.88 -38.80
C ASN A 127 -6.59 -20.39 -38.62
N ARG A 128 -6.31 -20.92 -37.41
CA ARG A 128 -6.52 -22.34 -37.08
C ARG A 128 -7.99 -22.73 -37.19
N ILE A 129 -8.90 -21.93 -36.63
CA ILE A 129 -10.35 -22.17 -36.70
C ILE A 129 -10.86 -22.11 -38.15
N SER A 130 -10.25 -21.30 -39.02
CA SER A 130 -10.64 -21.21 -40.43
C SER A 130 -10.16 -22.40 -41.27
N GLN A 131 -9.18 -23.16 -40.77
CA GLN A 131 -8.55 -24.31 -41.46
C GLN A 131 -9.11 -25.68 -41.02
N VAL A 132 -10.30 -25.73 -40.44
CA VAL A 132 -10.95 -26.90 -39.80
C VAL A 132 -11.02 -28.19 -40.65
N ASN A 133 -10.71 -28.15 -41.95
CA ASN A 133 -10.65 -29.34 -42.82
C ASN A 133 -9.25 -29.99 -42.94
N SER A 134 -8.20 -29.37 -42.38
CA SER A 134 -6.85 -29.95 -42.37
C SER A 134 -6.60 -30.56 -40.99
N SER A 135 -6.29 -31.85 -40.99
CA SER A 135 -6.01 -32.70 -39.82
C SER A 135 -5.27 -31.94 -38.72
N ALA A 136 -5.69 -32.18 -37.46
CA ALA A 136 -5.18 -31.61 -36.20
C ALA A 136 -3.65 -31.68 -36.08
N SER A 137 -2.98 -30.82 -36.81
CA SER A 137 -1.53 -30.68 -36.81
C SER A 137 -1.21 -29.64 -35.75
N TYR A 138 -0.23 -29.93 -34.91
CA TYR A 138 0.30 -28.99 -33.93
C TYR A 138 0.65 -27.65 -34.62
N ASP A 139 -0.13 -26.60 -34.34
CA ASP A 139 0.09 -25.27 -34.89
C ASP A 139 1.20 -24.57 -34.08
N LEU A 140 2.44 -24.73 -34.58
CA LEU A 140 3.64 -24.12 -34.02
C LEU A 140 3.50 -22.59 -33.90
N GLN A 141 2.76 -21.94 -34.80
CA GLN A 141 2.58 -20.49 -34.76
C GLN A 141 1.63 -20.07 -33.63
N LEU A 142 0.55 -20.82 -33.43
CA LEU A 142 -0.37 -20.61 -32.32
C LEU A 142 0.34 -20.80 -30.97
N ASP A 143 1.12 -21.89 -30.81
CA ASP A 143 1.84 -22.14 -29.56
C ASP A 143 2.93 -21.09 -29.30
N LYS A 144 3.65 -20.65 -30.34
CA LYS A 144 4.64 -19.57 -30.23
C LYS A 144 4.00 -18.26 -29.77
N ASN A 145 2.85 -17.89 -30.34
CA ASN A 145 2.13 -16.68 -29.93
C ASN A 145 1.52 -16.79 -28.54
N PHE A 146 1.05 -17.99 -28.15
CA PHE A 146 0.64 -18.28 -26.78
C PHE A 146 1.79 -18.08 -25.79
N GLN A 147 2.95 -18.68 -26.04
CA GLN A 147 4.14 -18.53 -25.20
C GLN A 147 4.57 -17.06 -25.09
N ARG A 148 4.47 -16.30 -26.19
CA ARG A 148 4.76 -14.86 -26.19
C ARG A 148 3.82 -14.08 -25.28
N ALA A 149 2.51 -14.33 -25.36
CA ALA A 149 1.52 -13.69 -24.49
C ALA A 149 1.75 -14.07 -23.02
N GLN A 150 2.01 -15.35 -22.72
CA GLN A 150 2.34 -15.82 -21.37
C GLN A 150 3.62 -15.17 -20.82
N ALA A 151 4.66 -15.03 -21.63
CA ALA A 151 5.89 -14.36 -21.23
C ALA A 151 5.65 -12.87 -20.95
N ALA A 152 4.85 -12.19 -21.77
CA ALA A 152 4.47 -10.79 -21.54
C ALA A 152 3.68 -10.62 -20.24
N LEU A 153 2.72 -11.51 -19.95
CA LEU A 153 1.99 -11.54 -18.67
C LEU A 153 2.93 -11.77 -17.49
N GLY A 154 3.86 -12.71 -17.60
CA GLY A 154 4.85 -13.00 -16.56
C GLY A 154 5.73 -11.79 -16.23
N GLN A 155 6.19 -11.06 -17.27
CA GLN A 155 6.97 -9.83 -17.09
C GLN A 155 6.15 -8.74 -16.38
N LEU A 156 4.90 -8.53 -16.79
CA LEU A 156 4.05 -7.51 -16.21
C LEU A 156 3.65 -7.85 -14.76
N ASN A 157 3.38 -9.12 -14.45
CA ASN A 157 3.16 -9.60 -13.07
C ASN A 157 4.39 -9.43 -12.19
N ALA A 158 5.59 -9.71 -12.70
CA ALA A 158 6.83 -9.47 -11.96
C ALA A 158 7.04 -7.98 -11.67
N LEU A 159 6.66 -7.10 -12.60
CA LEU A 159 6.69 -5.65 -12.42
C LEU A 159 5.68 -5.21 -11.34
N GLN A 160 4.44 -5.71 -11.37
CA GLN A 160 3.42 -5.45 -10.33
C GLN A 160 3.92 -5.86 -8.94
N ALA A 161 4.55 -7.04 -8.83
CA ALA A 161 5.11 -7.52 -7.57
C ALA A 161 6.26 -6.64 -7.07
N LYS A 162 7.14 -6.17 -7.96
CA LYS A 162 8.22 -5.24 -7.63
C LYS A 162 7.66 -3.91 -7.10
N GLU A 163 6.72 -3.31 -7.81
CA GLU A 163 6.06 -2.05 -7.41
C GLU A 163 5.30 -2.19 -6.09
N GLY A 164 4.57 -3.28 -5.90
CA GLY A 164 3.90 -3.61 -4.64
C GLY A 164 4.89 -3.75 -3.47
N SER A 165 6.05 -4.35 -3.71
CA SER A 165 7.11 -4.48 -2.68
C SER A 165 7.72 -3.13 -2.29
N LEU A 166 7.84 -2.19 -3.23
CA LEU A 166 8.31 -0.82 -2.97
C LEU A 166 7.32 -0.05 -2.10
N LEU A 167 6.03 -0.12 -2.43
CA LEU A 167 4.95 0.48 -1.63
C LEU A 167 4.88 -0.12 -0.22
N GLN A 168 5.06 -1.43 -0.09
CA GLN A 168 5.12 -2.11 1.21
C GLN A 168 6.32 -1.64 2.05
N ARG A 169 7.52 -1.56 1.46
CA ARG A 169 8.71 -1.06 2.15
C ARG A 169 8.56 0.39 2.61
N ASN A 170 8.02 1.25 1.74
CA ASN A 170 7.78 2.65 2.08
C ASN A 170 6.75 2.79 3.20
N SER A 171 5.68 2.00 3.16
CA SER A 171 4.66 1.96 4.22
C SER A 171 5.26 1.49 5.54
N LYS A 172 6.12 0.47 5.51
CA LYS A 172 6.82 -0.02 6.70
C LYS A 172 7.78 1.02 7.28
N ALA A 173 8.51 1.74 6.44
CA ALA A 173 9.41 2.81 6.89
C ALA A 173 8.63 3.93 7.61
N ILE A 174 7.46 4.32 7.09
CA ILE A 174 6.57 5.29 7.75
C ILE A 174 6.08 4.74 9.09
N ILE A 175 5.64 3.48 9.15
CA ILE A 175 5.16 2.87 10.41
C ILE A 175 6.27 2.80 11.46
N ASP A 176 7.45 2.32 11.08
CA ASP A 176 8.57 2.09 12.00
C ASP A 176 9.07 3.41 12.63
N ASP A 177 9.03 4.51 11.88
CA ASP A 177 9.47 5.84 12.36
C ASP A 177 8.35 6.56 13.13
N THR A 178 7.16 6.66 12.54
CA THR A 178 6.07 7.51 13.05
C THR A 178 5.36 6.90 14.27
N VAL A 179 5.09 5.59 14.30
CA VAL A 179 4.27 4.98 15.36
C VAL A 179 5.01 4.90 16.68
N ILE A 180 6.25 4.41 16.67
CA ILE A 180 7.07 4.29 17.89
C ILE A 180 7.34 5.68 18.47
N GLN A 181 7.65 6.65 17.61
CA GLN A 181 7.92 8.02 18.04
C GLN A 181 6.68 8.72 18.58
N SER A 182 5.51 8.51 17.98
CA SER A 182 4.25 9.09 18.49
C SER A 182 3.86 8.53 19.86
N TYR A 183 4.01 7.22 20.10
CA TYR A 183 3.76 6.64 21.43
C TYR A 183 4.70 7.22 22.50
N LEU A 184 5.98 7.37 22.19
CA LEU A 184 6.94 8.02 23.09
C LEU A 184 6.56 9.47 23.36
N GLN A 185 6.21 10.25 22.33
CA GLN A 185 5.80 11.65 22.49
C GLN A 185 4.55 11.80 23.33
N ILE A 186 3.50 11.01 23.09
CA ILE A 186 2.26 11.04 23.89
C ILE A 186 2.55 10.68 25.35
N SER A 187 3.36 9.66 25.60
CA SER A 187 3.75 9.28 26.97
C SER A 187 4.49 10.43 27.68
N MET A 188 5.37 11.13 26.97
CA MET A 188 6.14 12.25 27.51
C MET A 188 5.25 13.46 27.77
N LEU A 189 4.30 13.76 26.88
CA LEU A 189 3.30 14.81 27.08
C LEU A 189 2.47 14.57 28.35
N ILE A 190 2.02 13.33 28.58
CA ILE A 190 1.27 12.96 29.79
C ILE A 190 2.12 13.20 31.05
N VAL A 191 3.37 12.72 31.06
CA VAL A 191 4.28 12.90 32.20
C VAL A 191 4.53 14.38 32.48
N LEU A 192 4.83 15.17 31.45
CA LEU A 192 5.09 16.61 31.59
C LEU A 192 3.83 17.38 32.03
N ALA A 193 2.65 17.00 31.55
CA ALA A 193 1.38 17.58 31.97
C ALA A 193 1.09 17.30 33.45
N VAL A 194 1.34 16.07 33.93
CA VAL A 194 1.20 15.70 35.35
C VAL A 194 2.18 16.49 36.22
N ILE A 195 3.45 16.58 35.82
CA ILE A 195 4.47 17.37 36.54
C ILE A 195 4.06 18.84 36.61
N GLY A 196 3.61 19.42 35.49
CA GLY A 196 3.10 20.79 35.45
C GLY A 196 1.91 21.00 36.40
N MET A 197 0.96 20.05 36.42
CA MET A 197 -0.20 20.08 37.30
C MET A 197 0.21 20.01 38.78
N ILE A 198 1.15 19.14 39.15
CA ILE A 198 1.68 19.05 40.52
C ILE A 198 2.38 20.35 40.92
N LEU A 199 3.20 20.94 40.05
CA LEU A 199 3.90 22.21 40.33
C LEU A 199 2.92 23.37 40.54
N LEU A 200 1.80 23.40 39.82
CA LEU A 200 0.77 24.43 39.96
C LEU A 200 -0.12 24.21 41.19
N LEU A 201 -0.43 22.96 41.55
CA LEU A 201 -1.27 22.60 42.71
C LEU A 201 -0.49 22.57 44.03
N ALA A 202 0.84 22.47 44.00
CA ALA A 202 1.71 22.52 45.18
C ALA A 202 1.63 23.91 45.87
N ARG A 203 0.62 24.07 46.73
CA ARG A 203 0.41 25.21 47.61
C ARG A 203 1.56 25.31 48.62
N ASP A 204 2.16 26.49 48.75
CA ASP A 204 3.09 26.77 49.84
C ASP A 204 2.33 26.65 51.17
N ASN A 205 2.62 25.62 51.97
CA ASN A 205 2.03 25.43 53.30
C ASN A 205 2.80 26.30 54.33
N PRO A 206 2.21 27.35 54.93
CA PRO A 206 2.87 28.17 55.94
C PRO A 206 2.53 27.67 57.37
N PHE A 207 2.60 26.36 57.62
CA PHE A 207 1.96 25.75 58.81
C PHE A 207 2.88 25.41 59.99
N PHE A 208 4.08 25.98 60.09
CA PHE A 208 4.88 25.89 61.32
C PHE A 208 5.42 27.26 61.73
N PRO A 209 4.77 27.95 62.70
CA PRO A 209 5.36 29.12 63.33
C PRO A 209 6.53 28.65 64.19
N GLY A 210 7.73 29.13 63.91
CA GLY A 210 8.88 28.91 64.78
C GLY A 210 8.62 29.56 66.13
N GLU A 211 8.61 28.77 67.20
CA GLU A 211 8.79 29.28 68.55
C GLU A 211 10.11 30.06 68.61
N LYS A 212 10.02 31.39 68.62
CA LYS A 212 11.09 32.23 69.15
C LYS A 212 10.98 32.21 70.66
N LYS A 213 11.66 31.28 71.33
CA LYS A 213 12.07 31.51 72.72
C LYS A 213 13.23 32.50 72.71
N ALA A 214 12.91 33.73 73.08
CA ALA A 214 13.87 34.76 73.42
C ALA A 214 14.72 34.28 74.62
N ILE A 215 16.04 34.39 74.48
CA ILE A 215 16.99 34.24 75.57
C ILE A 215 17.72 35.59 75.69
N LEU A 216 17.54 36.22 76.86
CA LEU A 216 18.34 37.29 77.52
C LEU A 216 18.22 38.69 76.87
N ASN A 217 17.83 39.75 77.60
CA ASN A 217 18.26 40.22 78.92
C ASN A 217 17.16 41.06 79.57
#